data_AF-A0A317PZV5-F1
#
_entry.id   AF-A0A317PZV5-F1
#
_cell.length_a   1.000
_cell.length_b   1.000
_cell.length_c   1.000
_cell.angle_alpha   90.00
_cell.angle_beta   90.00
_cell.angle_gamma   90.00
#
_symmetry.space_group_name_H-M   'P 1'
#
loop_
_entity.id
_entity.type
_entity.pdbx_description
1 polymer ?
#
loop_
_entity_poly.entity_id
_entity_poly.type
_entity_poly.pdbx_seq_one_letter_code
_entity_poly.pdbx_strand_id
1 'polypeptide(L)'
;MIQTGVYKGYQLHFKAGRNDYCGIFKSMLSLNARLVETYKCSRHTRVSLIEIDKKLYVIKIYSPQRKRVEKFIKSLFRGSYNENLIRKIDSAHDNGCMIPNDFFLLAEKKILSFPYLSIMLLEFIPGDNASQPNNMPTTLSQKIISAVTTMHSQGIISGDPHKGNFIITAKGDIRAIDLSGKACNAKNIAKDFTLMKKIYGLHE
;
A
#
# COMPACT_ATOMS: atom_id res chain seq x y z
N MET A 1 1.24 6.57 16.35
CA MET A 1 0.51 5.54 17.16
C MET A 1 -0.78 5.18 16.42
N ILE A 2 -1.11 3.89 16.25
CA ILE A 2 -2.35 3.48 15.56
C ILE A 2 -3.50 3.46 16.57
N GLN A 3 -4.61 4.12 16.21
CA GLN A 3 -5.88 4.09 16.92
C GLN A 3 -6.86 3.15 16.22
N THR A 4 -7.82 2.65 16.98
CA THR A 4 -8.92 1.82 16.48
C THR A 4 -10.26 2.49 16.75
N GLY A 5 -11.26 2.18 15.92
CA GLY A 5 -12.60 2.70 16.08
C GLY A 5 -13.63 1.87 15.33
N VAL A 6 -14.91 2.22 15.47
CA VAL A 6 -16.00 1.58 14.74
C VAL A 6 -16.90 2.64 14.12
N TYR A 7 -17.25 2.48 12.85
CA TYR A 7 -18.18 3.38 12.16
C TYR A 7 -18.99 2.63 11.09
N LYS A 8 -20.33 2.72 11.13
CA LYS A 8 -21.24 2.06 10.15
C LYS A 8 -20.90 0.58 9.87
N GLY A 9 -20.49 -0.15 10.90
CA GLY A 9 -20.11 -1.56 10.82
C GLY A 9 -18.70 -1.83 10.26
N TYR A 10 -17.90 -0.80 10.02
CA TYR A 10 -16.47 -0.92 9.74
C TYR A 10 -15.67 -0.86 11.04
N GLN A 11 -14.74 -1.79 11.20
CA GLN A 11 -13.63 -1.66 12.14
C GLN A 11 -12.55 -0.80 11.48
N LEU A 12 -12.20 0.32 12.11
CA LEU A 12 -11.22 1.28 11.64
C LEU A 12 -9.90 1.07 12.37
N HIS A 13 -8.81 1.19 11.63
CA HIS A 13 -7.44 1.28 12.11
C HIS A 13 -6.80 2.48 11.42
N PHE A 14 -6.38 3.49 12.17
CA PHE A 14 -5.91 4.75 11.58
C PHE A 14 -4.76 5.35 12.38
N LYS A 15 -3.92 6.13 11.70
CA LYS A 15 -2.82 6.83 12.35
C LYS A 15 -3.38 7.96 13.23
N ALA A 16 -3.01 7.96 14.51
CA ALA A 16 -3.24 9.09 15.40
C ALA A 16 -2.29 10.22 14.99
N GLY A 17 -2.81 11.43 14.79
CA GLY A 17 -2.00 12.57 14.36
C GLY A 17 -2.83 13.81 14.08
N ARG A 18 -2.23 14.78 13.37
CA ARG A 18 -2.83 16.10 13.10
C ARG A 18 -4.04 16.07 12.16
N ASN A 19 -4.14 15.05 11.31
CA ASN A 19 -5.23 14.93 10.33
C ASN A 19 -6.33 14.01 10.87
N ASP A 20 -7.59 14.43 10.74
CA ASP A 20 -8.74 13.59 11.06
C ASP A 20 -9.04 12.61 9.92
N TYR A 21 -8.24 11.53 9.82
CA TYR A 21 -8.45 10.48 8.82
C TYR A 21 -9.81 9.78 8.98
N CYS A 22 -10.35 9.74 10.20
CA CYS A 22 -11.69 9.22 10.46
C CYS A 22 -12.76 10.13 9.84
N GLY A 23 -12.63 11.44 10.00
CA GLY A 23 -13.45 12.45 9.33
C GLY A 23 -13.37 12.35 7.80
N ILE A 24 -12.17 12.24 7.25
CA ILE A 24 -11.97 12.06 5.79
C ILE A 24 -12.67 10.78 5.29
N PHE A 25 -12.54 9.67 6.02
CA PHE A 25 -13.22 8.42 5.69
C PHE A 25 -14.76 8.56 5.77
N LYS A 26 -15.28 9.29 6.76
CA LYS A 26 -16.72 9.58 6.88
C LYS A 26 -17.22 10.43 5.70
N SER A 27 -16.49 11.49 5.33
CA SER A 27 -16.80 12.35 4.18
C SER A 27 -16.80 11.57 2.87
N MET A 28 -15.85 10.64 2.71
CA MET A 28 -15.82 9.73 1.57
C MET A 28 -17.07 8.85 1.51
N LEU A 29 -17.52 8.29 2.64
CA LEU A 29 -18.73 7.45 2.70
C LEU A 29 -20.03 8.25 2.51
N SER A 30 -20.04 9.55 2.81
CA SER A 30 -21.20 10.42 2.61
C SER A 30 -21.25 11.05 1.21
N LEU A 31 -20.43 10.57 0.26
CA LEU A 31 -20.33 11.08 -1.12
C LEU A 31 -19.87 12.54 -1.22
N ASN A 32 -19.23 13.07 -0.17
CA ASN A 32 -18.60 14.40 -0.20
C ASN A 32 -17.19 14.36 -0.82
N ALA A 33 -16.84 13.29 -1.52
CA ALA A 33 -15.56 13.11 -2.18
C ALA A 33 -15.76 13.20 -3.70
N ARG A 34 -14.94 14.03 -4.36
CA ARG A 34 -14.91 14.09 -5.82
C ARG A 34 -14.01 12.98 -6.33
N LEU A 35 -14.56 12.12 -7.20
CA LEU A 35 -13.73 11.17 -7.96
C LEU A 35 -12.91 11.93 -9.00
N VAL A 36 -11.59 11.82 -8.93
CA VAL A 36 -10.67 12.44 -9.90
C VAL A 36 -10.36 11.47 -11.02
N GLU A 37 -9.93 10.25 -10.65
CA GLU A 37 -9.51 9.23 -11.61
C GLU A 37 -9.72 7.82 -11.04
N THR A 38 -9.83 6.81 -11.89
CA THR A 38 -9.84 5.40 -11.48
C THR A 38 -8.69 4.66 -12.14
N TYR A 39 -7.68 4.31 -11.34
CA TYR A 39 -6.51 3.55 -11.79
C TYR A 39 -6.81 2.07 -12.05
N LYS A 40 -7.74 1.48 -11.29
CA LYS A 40 -8.12 0.08 -11.44
C LYS A 40 -9.58 -0.13 -11.08
N CYS A 41 -10.32 -0.83 -11.93
CA CYS A 41 -11.68 -1.25 -11.64
C CYS A 41 -11.87 -2.70 -12.09
N SER A 42 -11.69 -3.65 -11.16
CA SER A 42 -12.00 -5.06 -11.37
C SER A 42 -13.09 -5.51 -10.43
N ARG A 43 -13.61 -6.73 -10.64
CA ARG A 43 -14.65 -7.32 -9.79
C ARG A 43 -14.31 -7.34 -8.29
N HIS A 44 -13.03 -7.34 -7.94
CA HIS A 44 -12.56 -7.51 -6.55
C HIS A 44 -11.74 -6.35 -6.01
N THR A 45 -11.30 -5.45 -6.89
CA THR A 45 -10.41 -4.37 -6.50
C THR A 45 -10.75 -3.13 -7.28
N ARG A 46 -11.01 -2.06 -6.55
CA ARG A 46 -11.11 -0.71 -7.10
C ARG A 46 -10.01 0.14 -6.49
N VAL A 47 -9.25 0.83 -7.34
CA VAL A 47 -8.27 1.83 -6.92
C VAL A 47 -8.62 3.13 -7.62
N SER A 48 -8.88 4.18 -6.85
CA SER A 48 -9.30 5.48 -7.35
C SER A 48 -8.54 6.60 -6.67
N LEU A 49 -8.32 7.69 -7.39
CA LEU A 49 -7.90 8.97 -6.86
C LEU A 49 -9.14 9.78 -6.51
N ILE A 50 -9.22 10.27 -5.28
CA ILE A 50 -10.30 11.13 -4.81
C ILE A 50 -9.75 12.43 -4.28
N GLU A 51 -10.57 13.46 -4.34
CA GLU A 51 -10.32 14.75 -3.72
C GLU A 51 -11.33 15.02 -2.61
N ILE A 52 -10.82 15.36 -1.42
CA ILE A 52 -11.60 15.78 -0.26
C ILE A 52 -10.89 17.02 0.30
N ASP A 53 -11.62 18.12 0.48
CA ASP A 53 -11.09 19.38 1.00
C ASP A 53 -9.83 19.87 0.27
N LYS A 54 -9.84 19.80 -1.07
CA LYS A 54 -8.71 20.16 -1.96
C LYS A 54 -7.42 19.34 -1.74
N LYS A 55 -7.51 18.21 -1.02
CA LYS A 55 -6.42 17.25 -0.85
C LYS A 55 -6.74 15.97 -1.60
N LEU A 56 -5.72 15.42 -2.25
CA LEU A 56 -5.81 14.19 -3.02
C LEU A 56 -5.45 12.97 -2.17
N TYR A 57 -6.23 11.90 -2.32
CA TYR A 57 -6.02 10.63 -1.64
C TYR A 57 -6.23 9.47 -2.59
N VAL A 58 -5.49 8.38 -2.37
CA VAL A 58 -5.74 7.12 -3.06
C VAL A 58 -6.61 6.24 -2.19
N ILE A 59 -7.74 5.82 -2.75
CA ILE A 59 -8.66 4.86 -2.14
C ILE A 59 -8.47 3.52 -2.83
N LYS A 60 -8.22 2.48 -2.04
CA LYS A 60 -8.20 1.09 -2.51
C LYS A 60 -9.26 0.28 -1.78
N ILE A 61 -10.27 -0.16 -2.53
CA ILE A 61 -11.33 -1.05 -2.07
C ILE A 61 -11.00 -2.47 -2.52
N TYR A 62 -11.07 -3.42 -1.60
CA TYR A 62 -10.82 -4.83 -1.84
C TYR A 62 -11.95 -5.69 -1.25
N SER A 63 -12.48 -6.62 -2.05
CA SER A 63 -13.45 -7.63 -1.58
C SER A 63 -13.01 -9.04 -1.98
N PRO A 64 -12.54 -9.87 -1.03
CA PRO A 64 -12.07 -11.23 -1.32
C PRO A 64 -13.23 -12.20 -1.63
N GLN A 65 -13.06 -13.07 -2.63
CA GLN A 65 -14.00 -14.18 -2.88
C GLN A 65 -13.86 -15.30 -1.83
N ARG A 66 -14.99 -15.97 -1.53
CA ARG A 66 -15.13 -17.11 -0.60
C ARG A 66 -14.23 -18.34 -0.88
N LYS A 67 -13.59 -18.49 -2.05
CA LYS A 67 -12.82 -19.71 -2.44
C LYS A 67 -11.47 -19.94 -1.74
N ARG A 68 -11.25 -19.42 -0.52
CA ARG A 68 -9.93 -19.46 0.14
C ARG A 68 -9.95 -19.95 1.59
N VAL A 69 -10.90 -20.79 2.00
CA VAL A 69 -10.97 -21.35 3.38
C VAL A 69 -9.61 -21.94 3.85
N GLU A 70 -8.81 -22.53 2.95
CA GLU A 70 -7.42 -22.98 3.27
C GLU A 70 -6.40 -21.84 3.45
N LYS A 71 -6.44 -20.79 2.63
CA LYS A 71 -5.59 -19.58 2.83
C LYS A 71 -6.08 -18.75 4.05
N PHE A 72 -7.30 -19.01 4.49
CA PHE A 72 -8.08 -18.37 5.55
C PHE A 72 -7.82 -18.98 6.93
N ILE A 73 -7.59 -20.30 7.05
CA ILE A 73 -7.02 -20.90 8.28
C ILE A 73 -5.59 -20.36 8.49
N LYS A 74 -4.81 -20.22 7.40
CA LYS A 74 -3.45 -19.67 7.45
C LYS A 74 -3.37 -18.16 7.78
N SER A 75 -4.48 -17.42 7.69
CA SER A 75 -4.56 -16.01 8.11
C SER A 75 -5.08 -15.82 9.53
N LEU A 76 -5.74 -16.82 10.13
CA LEU A 76 -6.23 -16.75 11.52
C LEU A 76 -5.07 -16.67 12.55
N PHE A 77 -3.95 -17.33 12.25
CA PHE A 77 -2.75 -17.37 13.09
C PHE A 77 -1.78 -16.20 12.85
N ARG A 78 -2.12 -15.26 11.95
CA ARG A 78 -1.24 -14.18 11.57
C ARG A 78 -1.98 -12.87 11.79
N GLY A 79 -1.54 -12.10 12.79
CA GLY A 79 -2.07 -10.77 13.09
C GLY A 79 -2.22 -9.90 11.84
N SER A 80 -3.09 -8.89 11.89
CA SER A 80 -3.53 -8.20 10.68
C SER A 80 -2.34 -7.63 9.89
N TYR A 81 -2.04 -8.25 8.75
CA TYR A 81 -0.86 -7.91 7.94
C TYR A 81 -0.82 -6.42 7.59
N ASN A 82 -1.98 -5.82 7.40
CA ASN A 82 -2.13 -4.41 7.08
C ASN A 82 -1.80 -3.50 8.27
N GLU A 83 -2.16 -3.85 9.51
CA GLU A 83 -1.78 -3.06 10.68
C GLU A 83 -0.27 -3.09 10.90
N ASN A 84 0.34 -4.27 10.79
CA ASN A 84 1.79 -4.40 10.86
C ASN A 84 2.49 -3.60 9.75
N LEU A 85 1.90 -3.54 8.55
CA LEU A 85 2.40 -2.70 7.47
C LEU A 85 2.33 -1.21 7.84
N ILE A 86 1.20 -0.73 8.37
CA ILE A 86 1.05 0.67 8.80
C ILE A 86 2.13 1.02 9.83
N ARG A 87 2.34 0.18 10.86
CA ARG A 87 3.35 0.41 11.91
C ARG A 87 4.77 0.49 11.34
N LYS A 88 5.09 -0.37 10.37
CA LYS A 88 6.41 -0.39 9.74
C LYS A 88 6.62 0.81 8.83
N ILE A 89 5.60 1.24 8.09
CA ILE A 89 5.66 2.46 7.27
C ILE A 89 5.86 3.68 8.16
N ASP A 90 5.11 3.80 9.27
CA ASP A 90 5.33 4.83 10.29
C ASP A 90 6.78 4.83 10.78
N SER A 91 7.26 3.67 11.24
CA SER A 91 8.65 3.56 11.72
C SER A 91 9.68 3.92 10.66
N ALA A 92 9.45 3.57 9.40
CA ALA A 92 10.35 3.90 8.31
C ALA A 92 10.36 5.42 8.05
N HIS A 93 9.20 6.08 8.09
CA HIS A 93 9.08 7.53 7.96
C HIS A 93 9.75 8.27 9.13
N ASP A 94 9.58 7.78 10.36
CA ASP A 94 10.26 8.33 11.54
C ASP A 94 11.79 8.22 11.44
N ASN A 95 12.28 7.18 10.75
CA ASN A 95 13.70 6.99 10.42
C ASN A 95 14.15 7.74 9.15
N GLY A 96 13.30 8.58 8.56
CA GLY A 96 13.60 9.37 7.35
C GLY A 96 13.48 8.61 6.01
N CYS A 97 13.04 7.36 6.02
CA CYS A 97 12.85 6.57 4.81
C CYS A 97 11.48 6.87 4.19
N MET A 98 11.42 7.84 3.29
CA MET A 98 10.17 8.24 2.63
C MET A 98 9.75 7.37 1.44
N ILE A 99 10.52 6.33 1.07
CA ILE A 99 10.22 5.46 -0.08
C ILE A 99 8.77 4.90 -0.02
N PRO A 100 8.32 4.23 1.04
CA PRO A 100 6.95 3.72 1.11
C PRO A 100 5.92 4.86 1.08
N ASN A 101 4.84 4.65 0.34
CA ASN A 101 3.66 5.52 0.40
C ASN A 101 3.02 5.44 1.79
N ASP A 102 2.49 6.57 2.27
CA ASP A 102 1.81 6.57 3.56
C ASP A 102 0.47 5.81 3.49
N PHE A 103 0.13 5.12 4.58
CA PHE A 103 -1.10 4.38 4.80
C PHE A 103 -1.87 4.96 5.99
N PHE A 104 -2.79 5.87 5.69
CA PHE A 104 -3.49 6.68 6.68
C PHE A 104 -4.54 5.92 7.48
N LEU A 105 -5.38 5.14 6.79
CA LEU A 105 -6.53 4.47 7.41
C LEU A 105 -6.90 3.18 6.68
N LEU A 106 -7.17 2.14 7.45
CA LEU A 106 -7.76 0.88 7.05
C LEU A 106 -9.14 0.74 7.68
N ALA A 107 -10.18 0.52 6.87
CA ALA A 107 -11.53 0.23 7.31
C ALA A 107 -11.97 -1.14 6.82
N GLU A 108 -12.38 -2.02 7.72
CA GLU A 108 -12.75 -3.40 7.38
C GLU A 108 -14.14 -3.76 7.89
N LYS A 109 -14.98 -4.35 7.03
CA LYS A 109 -16.14 -5.09 7.52
C LYS A 109 -15.78 -6.55 7.64
N LYS A 110 -16.04 -7.10 8.83
CA LYS A 110 -15.69 -8.47 9.18
C LYS A 110 -16.91 -9.31 9.51
N ILE A 111 -16.85 -10.60 9.20
CA ILE A 111 -17.68 -11.64 9.82
C ILE A 111 -16.71 -12.44 10.69
N LEU A 112 -16.93 -12.49 12.01
CA LEU A 112 -15.91 -12.96 12.96
C LEU A 112 -14.59 -12.19 12.75
N SER A 113 -13.46 -12.89 12.58
CA SER A 113 -12.16 -12.28 12.29
C SER A 113 -11.91 -12.06 10.79
N PHE A 114 -12.91 -12.25 9.92
CA PHE A 114 -12.72 -12.33 8.47
C PHE A 114 -13.18 -11.08 7.74
N PRO A 115 -12.27 -10.25 7.19
CA PRO A 115 -12.65 -9.10 6.38
C PRO A 115 -13.20 -9.55 5.02
N TYR A 116 -14.47 -9.22 4.75
CA TYR A 116 -15.11 -9.43 3.43
C TYR A 116 -15.14 -8.15 2.59
N LEU A 117 -14.82 -7.02 3.21
CA LEU A 117 -14.62 -5.73 2.56
C LEU A 117 -13.54 -4.98 3.33
N SER A 118 -12.48 -4.55 2.63
CA SER A 118 -11.45 -3.68 3.17
C SER A 118 -11.36 -2.43 2.29
N ILE A 119 -11.31 -1.26 2.93
CA ILE A 119 -11.11 0.04 2.29
C ILE A 119 -9.85 0.63 2.90
N MET A 120 -8.93 1.07 2.04
CA MET A 120 -7.65 1.66 2.43
C MET A 120 -7.60 3.10 1.92
N LEU A 121 -7.25 4.02 2.80
CA LEU A 121 -6.95 5.41 2.50
C LEU A 121 -5.43 5.60 2.55
N LEU A 122 -4.86 5.98 1.41
CA LEU A 122 -3.41 6.04 1.18
C LEU A 122 -3.01 7.45 0.71
N GLU A 123 -1.74 7.78 0.90
CA GLU A 123 -1.11 8.96 0.29
C GLU A 123 -1.21 8.89 -1.23
N PHE A 124 -1.60 10.01 -1.83
CA PHE A 124 -1.37 10.23 -3.25
C PHE A 124 0.03 10.77 -3.49
N ILE A 125 0.78 10.12 -4.38
CA ILE A 125 2.14 10.50 -4.72
C ILE A 125 2.12 11.12 -6.13
N PRO A 126 2.41 12.41 -6.28
CA PRO A 126 2.51 13.03 -7.60
C PRO A 126 3.77 12.54 -8.31
N GLY A 127 3.60 12.06 -9.53
CA GLY A 127 4.70 11.58 -10.37
C GLY A 127 4.24 10.58 -11.42
N ASP A 128 5.21 10.14 -12.23
CA ASP A 128 4.95 9.19 -13.31
C ASP A 128 5.13 7.75 -12.83
N ASN A 129 4.30 6.85 -13.35
CA ASN A 129 4.47 5.43 -13.06
C ASN A 129 5.73 4.91 -13.78
N ALA A 130 6.59 4.16 -13.08
CA ALA A 130 7.82 3.62 -13.66
C ALA A 130 7.59 2.58 -14.78
N SER A 131 6.33 2.19 -15.05
CA SER A 131 5.95 1.41 -16.24
C SER A 131 5.80 2.23 -17.52
N GLN A 132 5.68 3.57 -17.44
CA GLN A 132 5.48 4.43 -18.61
C GLN A 132 6.68 4.48 -19.58
N PRO A 133 7.95 4.55 -19.14
CA PRO A 133 9.05 4.52 -20.10
C PRO A 133 9.12 3.16 -20.81
N ASN A 134 8.96 3.18 -22.15
CA ASN A 134 8.99 1.98 -23.00
C ASN A 134 10.27 1.15 -22.79
N ASN A 135 11.41 1.83 -22.65
CA ASN A 135 12.68 1.24 -22.21
C ASN A 135 13.07 1.85 -20.88
N MET A 136 13.24 1.01 -19.87
CA MET A 136 13.68 1.45 -18.54
C MET A 136 15.18 1.72 -18.56
N PRO A 137 15.63 2.96 -18.32
CA PRO A 137 17.06 3.26 -18.21
C PRO A 137 17.69 2.45 -17.08
N THR A 138 18.92 1.97 -17.26
CA THR A 138 19.66 1.21 -16.23
C THR A 138 19.72 1.96 -14.89
N THR A 139 19.84 3.29 -14.95
CA THR A 139 19.85 4.17 -13.78
C THR A 139 18.53 4.10 -12.99
N LEU A 140 17.39 3.98 -13.67
CA LEU A 140 16.08 3.82 -13.02
C LEU A 140 15.93 2.43 -12.39
N SER A 141 16.37 1.38 -13.08
CA SER A 141 16.41 0.02 -12.51
C SER A 141 17.22 -0.01 -11.21
N GLN A 142 18.43 0.57 -11.21
CA GLN A 142 19.30 0.65 -10.04
C GLN A 142 18.65 1.43 -8.89
N LYS A 143 17.98 2.55 -9.18
CA LYS A 143 17.22 3.31 -8.17
C LYS A 143 16.09 2.49 -7.55
N ILE A 144 15.34 1.71 -8.35
CA ILE A 144 14.26 0.85 -7.84
C ILE A 144 14.83 -0.28 -6.97
N ILE A 145 15.92 -0.92 -7.41
CA ILE A 145 16.60 -1.97 -6.64
C ILE A 145 17.08 -1.41 -5.30
N SER A 146 17.76 -0.26 -5.32
CA SER A 146 18.20 0.45 -4.11
C SER A 146 17.02 0.78 -3.19
N ALA A 147 15.91 1.27 -3.75
CA ALA A 147 14.72 1.56 -2.97
C ALA A 147 14.12 0.32 -2.29
N VAL A 148 14.07 -0.82 -2.99
CA VAL A 148 13.61 -2.10 -2.42
C VAL A 148 14.56 -2.60 -1.35
N THR A 149 15.87 -2.53 -1.55
CA THR A 149 16.86 -2.91 -0.54
C THR A 149 16.77 -2.02 0.71
N THR A 150 16.57 -0.72 0.55
CA THR A 150 16.33 0.19 1.68
C THR A 150 15.02 -0.13 2.40
N MET A 151 13.94 -0.49 1.69
CA MET A 151 12.72 -0.98 2.35
C MET A 151 12.97 -2.26 3.15
N HIS A 152 13.77 -3.20 2.61
CA HIS A 152 14.13 -4.44 3.31
C HIS A 152 14.87 -4.16 4.62
N SER A 153 15.80 -3.17 4.63
CA SER A 153 16.51 -2.78 5.87
C SER A 153 15.60 -2.13 6.90
N GLN A 154 14.48 -1.53 6.49
CA GLN A 154 13.40 -1.05 7.36
C GLN A 154 12.39 -2.15 7.75
N GLY A 155 12.64 -3.41 7.37
CA GLY A 155 11.74 -4.52 7.67
C GLY A 155 10.44 -4.51 6.86
N ILE A 156 10.39 -3.79 5.74
CA ILE A 156 9.26 -3.70 4.81
C ILE A 156 9.54 -4.58 3.59
N ILE A 157 8.52 -5.29 3.11
CA ILE A 157 8.61 -6.11 1.89
C ILE A 157 7.76 -5.46 0.80
N SER A 158 8.32 -5.37 -0.41
CA SER A 158 7.52 -5.02 -1.58
C SER A 158 6.54 -6.15 -1.86
N GLY A 159 7.04 -7.39 -2.02
CA GLY A 159 6.25 -8.58 -2.24
C GLY A 159 5.74 -8.74 -3.67
N ASP A 160 5.83 -7.67 -4.47
CA ASP A 160 5.62 -7.63 -5.91
C ASP A 160 6.36 -6.40 -6.50
N PRO A 161 7.70 -6.45 -6.62
CA PRO A 161 8.51 -5.30 -7.04
C PRO A 161 8.44 -5.06 -8.56
N HIS A 162 7.23 -5.00 -9.13
CA HIS A 162 7.02 -4.69 -10.53
C HIS A 162 7.07 -3.18 -10.80
N LYS A 163 7.40 -2.79 -12.03
CA LYS A 163 7.56 -1.38 -12.46
C LYS A 163 6.34 -0.52 -12.11
N GLY A 164 5.14 -1.09 -12.31
CA GLY A 164 3.85 -0.48 -11.98
C GLY A 164 3.65 -0.02 -10.52
N ASN A 165 4.45 -0.52 -9.58
CA ASN A 165 4.34 -0.24 -8.14
C ASN A 165 5.32 0.83 -7.67
N PHE A 166 6.02 1.49 -8.60
CA PHE A 166 6.94 2.57 -8.29
C PHE A 166 6.51 3.83 -9.02
N ILE A 167 6.53 4.94 -8.30
CA ILE A 167 6.27 6.28 -8.80
C ILE A 167 7.59 7.06 -8.81
N ILE A 168 7.88 7.71 -9.92
CA ILE A 168 9.01 8.62 -10.09
C ILE A 168 8.49 10.03 -9.83
N THR A 169 8.96 10.66 -8.76
CA THR A 169 8.54 12.02 -8.43
C THR A 169 9.15 13.02 -9.42
N ALA A 170 8.62 14.25 -9.46
CA ALA A 170 9.21 15.33 -10.25
C ALA A 170 10.68 15.64 -9.90
N LYS A 171 11.13 15.28 -8.69
CA LYS A 171 12.52 15.41 -8.24
C LYS A 171 13.41 14.23 -8.66
N GLY A 172 12.83 13.19 -9.25
CA GLY A 172 13.53 11.97 -9.66
C GLY A 172 13.73 10.94 -8.54
N ASP A 173 13.04 11.10 -7.41
CA ASP A 173 13.01 10.15 -6.31
C ASP A 173 12.06 8.98 -6.60
N ILE A 174 12.35 7.82 -6.04
CA ILE A 174 11.49 6.63 -6.16
C ILE A 174 10.61 6.50 -4.92
N ARG A 175 9.31 6.44 -5.14
CA ARG A 175 8.33 6.08 -4.13
C ARG A 175 7.68 4.75 -4.48
N ALA A 176 7.41 3.92 -3.49
CA ALA A 176 6.77 2.63 -3.66
C ALA A 176 5.31 2.65 -3.22
N ILE A 177 4.43 2.09 -4.04
CA ILE A 177 3.01 1.89 -3.76
C ILE A 177 2.69 0.39 -3.74
N ASP A 178 1.52 0.04 -3.21
CA ASP A 178 1.02 -1.36 -3.15
C ASP A 178 1.98 -2.35 -2.48
N LEU A 179 2.44 -2.01 -1.27
CA LEU A 179 3.36 -2.83 -0.49
C LEU A 179 2.69 -4.02 0.19
N SER A 180 3.46 -5.08 0.43
CA SER A 180 2.97 -6.28 1.10
C SER A 180 3.13 -6.19 2.62
N GLY A 181 2.05 -6.45 3.36
CA GLY A 181 2.11 -6.59 4.81
C GLY A 181 2.79 -7.86 5.32
N LYS A 182 3.39 -8.69 4.45
CA LYS A 182 4.11 -9.92 4.84
C LYS A 182 5.31 -9.61 5.73
N ALA A 183 5.73 -10.60 6.51
CA ALA A 183 6.96 -10.49 7.30
C ALA A 183 8.19 -10.32 6.39
N CYS A 184 9.07 -9.38 6.73
CA CYS A 184 10.37 -9.22 6.11
C CYS A 184 11.31 -10.26 6.70
N ASN A 185 11.43 -11.39 6.01
CA ASN A 185 12.33 -12.49 6.37
C ASN A 185 13.13 -12.90 5.14
N ALA A 186 14.22 -13.65 5.35
CA ALA A 186 15.14 -14.06 4.30
C ALA A 186 14.42 -14.69 3.09
N LYS A 187 13.38 -15.50 3.32
CA LYS A 187 12.58 -16.12 2.25
C LYS A 187 11.84 -15.10 1.39
N ASN A 188 11.18 -14.11 2.01
CA ASN A 188 10.43 -13.09 1.25
C ASN A 188 11.37 -12.08 0.59
N ILE A 189 12.48 -11.73 1.24
CA ILE A 189 13.55 -10.91 0.66
C ILE A 189 14.13 -11.59 -0.60
N ALA A 190 14.48 -12.88 -0.51
CA ALA A 190 14.99 -13.65 -1.63
C ALA A 190 14.01 -13.69 -2.81
N LYS A 191 12.70 -13.80 -2.54
CA LYS A 191 11.66 -13.73 -3.58
C LYS A 191 11.62 -12.39 -4.28
N ASP A 192 11.65 -11.29 -3.53
CA ASP A 192 11.72 -9.94 -4.11
C ASP A 192 12.96 -9.84 -5.01
N PHE A 193 14.13 -10.30 -4.53
CA PHE A 193 15.37 -10.32 -5.33
C PHE A 193 15.25 -11.16 -6.61
N THR A 194 14.66 -12.36 -6.56
CA THR A 194 14.46 -13.19 -7.76
C THR A 194 13.56 -12.49 -8.78
N LEU A 195 12.47 -11.85 -8.33
CA LEU A 195 11.60 -11.07 -9.21
C LEU A 195 12.35 -9.87 -9.79
N MET A 196 13.12 -9.15 -8.97
CA MET A 196 13.91 -8.02 -9.43
C MET A 196 14.97 -8.43 -10.46
N LYS A 197 15.68 -9.54 -10.26
CA LYS A 197 16.62 -10.11 -11.25
C LYS A 197 15.95 -10.30 -12.61
N LYS A 198 14.75 -10.87 -12.61
CA LYS A 198 13.97 -11.11 -13.84
C LYS A 198 13.47 -9.82 -14.50
N ILE A 199 13.05 -8.83 -13.73
CA ILE A 199 12.37 -7.63 -14.25
C ILE A 199 13.38 -6.52 -14.64
N TYR A 200 14.46 -6.39 -13.87
CA TYR A 200 15.40 -5.27 -13.96
C TYR A 200 16.79 -5.68 -14.47
N GLY A 201 17.05 -6.97 -14.71
CA GLY A 201 18.33 -7.43 -15.27
C GLY A 201 19.50 -7.25 -14.32
N LEU A 202 19.34 -7.59 -13.03
CA LEU A 202 20.46 -7.69 -12.10
C LEU A 202 21.37 -8.85 -12.56
N HIS A 203 22.47 -8.51 -13.22
CA HIS A 203 23.59 -9.41 -13.45
C HIS A 203 24.56 -9.28 -12.27
N GLU A 204 25.07 -10.42 -11.80
CA GLU A 204 26.09 -10.49 -10.73
C GLU A 204 27.45 -9.93 -11.19
#